data_AF-A0A7J9C4M8-F1
#
_entry.id   AF-A0A7J9C4M8-F1
#
_cell.length_a   1.000
_cell.length_b   1.000
_cell.length_c   1.000
_cell.angle_alpha   90.00
_cell.angle_beta   90.00
_cell.angle_gamma   90.00
#
_symmetry.space_group_name_H-M   'P 1'
#
loop_
_entity.id
_entity.type
_entity.pdbx_description
1 polymer ?
#
loop_
_entity_poly.entity_id
_entity_poly.type
_entity_poly.pdbx_seq_one_letter_code
_entity_poly.pdbx_strand_id
1 'polypeptide(L)'
;MGKYVGYNYTTLGLAPYGDHWRNLRRLSTIEIFSSTRLNMSLDIRRDEVSRLLRLLYQVSADGFAKVERKSLFSELTFNIIMRMMVGKRYFDDEATQNSDEGRRFQEMIKELFELAVSSYPGDFLPILQL
;
A
#
# COMPACT_ATOMS: atom_id res chain seq x y z
N MET A 1 16.34 8.11 -1.41
CA MET A 1 15.34 7.22 -0.76
C MET A 1 15.91 5.89 -0.28
N GLY A 2 16.69 5.16 -1.10
CA GLY A 2 17.05 3.77 -0.76
C GLY A 2 17.97 3.55 0.44
N LYS A 3 18.79 4.55 0.81
CA LYS A 3 19.61 4.50 2.03
C LYS A 3 18.78 4.52 3.32
N TYR A 4 17.86 5.48 3.46
CA TYR A 4 17.11 5.70 4.70
C TYR A 4 15.81 4.89 4.76
N VAL A 5 15.01 4.88 3.68
CA VAL A 5 13.73 4.15 3.63
C VAL A 5 13.94 2.68 3.30
N GLY A 6 14.91 2.39 2.42
CA GLY A 6 15.24 1.02 2.02
C GLY A 6 16.21 0.31 2.96
N TYR A 7 16.50 0.86 4.14
CA TYR A 7 17.48 0.34 5.09
C TYR A 7 18.80 -0.06 4.41
N ASN A 8 19.49 0.91 3.80
CA ASN A 8 20.67 0.69 2.96
C ASN A 8 20.44 -0.30 1.81
N TYR A 9 19.33 -0.15 1.06
CA TYR A 9 19.00 -1.00 -0.09
C TYR A 9 18.92 -2.50 0.28
N THR A 10 18.29 -2.81 1.41
CA THR A 10 18.09 -4.20 1.85
C THR A 10 16.65 -4.67 1.70
N THR A 11 15.70 -3.78 1.40
CA THR A 11 14.29 -4.13 1.18
C THR A 11 14.06 -4.76 -0.20
N LEU A 12 13.04 -5.60 -0.34
CA LEU A 12 12.75 -6.32 -1.59
C LEU A 12 12.60 -5.39 -2.82
N GLY A 13 12.04 -4.20 -2.63
CA GLY A 13 11.81 -3.23 -3.71
C GLY A 13 13.04 -2.42 -4.13
N LEU A 14 14.11 -2.43 -3.32
CA LEU A 14 15.26 -1.54 -3.51
C LEU A 14 16.61 -2.29 -3.52
N ALA A 15 16.65 -3.54 -3.06
CA ALA A 15 17.88 -4.31 -3.00
C ALA A 15 18.40 -4.66 -4.41
N PRO A 16 19.72 -4.51 -4.65
CA PRO A 16 20.32 -4.94 -5.90
C PRO A 16 20.17 -6.45 -6.07
N TYR A 17 20.08 -6.89 -7.32
CA TYR A 17 19.96 -8.31 -7.62
C TYR A 17 21.19 -9.08 -7.12
N GLY A 18 20.95 -10.16 -6.39
CA GLY A 18 21.97 -10.98 -5.75
C GLY A 18 21.32 -11.98 -4.81
N ASP A 19 22.13 -12.72 -4.05
CA ASP A 19 21.62 -13.79 -3.19
C ASP A 19 20.65 -13.28 -2.11
N HIS A 20 20.93 -12.09 -1.54
CA HIS A 20 20.03 -11.42 -0.61
C HIS A 20 18.65 -11.16 -1.23
N TRP A 21 18.61 -10.51 -2.40
CA TRP A 21 17.37 -10.23 -3.10
C TRP A 21 16.62 -11.50 -3.50
N ARG A 22 17.33 -12.54 -3.99
CA ARG A 22 16.73 -13.83 -4.35
C ARG A 22 16.10 -14.50 -3.14
N ASN A 23 16.77 -14.46 -1.99
CA ASN A 23 16.24 -15.01 -0.74
C ASN A 23 14.98 -14.26 -0.29
N LEU A 24 14.99 -12.92 -0.31
CA LEU A 24 13.80 -12.12 -0.01
C LEU A 24 12.65 -12.39 -0.97
N ARG A 25 12.93 -12.48 -2.28
CA ARG A 25 11.95 -12.79 -3.32
C ARG A 25 11.31 -14.15 -3.08
N ARG A 26 12.13 -15.18 -2.78
CA ARG A 26 11.67 -16.54 -2.48
C ARG A 26 10.80 -16.56 -1.23
N LEU A 27 11.27 -15.96 -0.13
CA LEU A 27 10.54 -15.91 1.13
C LEU A 27 9.19 -15.22 0.96
N SER A 28 9.17 -14.04 0.33
CA SER A 28 7.92 -13.29 0.09
C SER A 28 6.94 -14.09 -0.76
N THR A 29 7.44 -14.79 -1.78
CA THR A 29 6.59 -15.61 -2.66
C THR A 29 5.95 -16.78 -1.90
N ILE A 30 6.69 -17.43 -1.00
CA ILE A 30 6.19 -18.59 -0.26
C ILE A 30 5.28 -18.17 0.91
N GLU A 31 5.71 -17.18 1.68
CA GLU A 31 5.06 -16.84 2.95
C GLU A 31 3.96 -15.79 2.84
N ILE A 32 4.01 -14.94 1.82
CA ILE A 32 3.05 -13.83 1.66
C ILE A 32 2.17 -14.06 0.43
N PHE A 33 2.79 -14.43 -0.70
CA PHE A 33 2.10 -14.48 -1.99
C PHE A 33 1.78 -15.90 -2.49
N SER A 34 1.91 -16.92 -1.65
CA SER A 34 1.54 -18.28 -2.04
C SER A 34 0.03 -18.39 -2.21
N SER A 35 -0.43 -19.32 -3.06
CA SER A 35 -1.85 -19.54 -3.30
C SER A 35 -2.63 -19.79 -2.01
N THR A 36 -2.04 -20.55 -1.08
CA THR A 36 -2.66 -20.82 0.24
C THR A 36 -2.84 -19.53 1.04
N ARG A 37 -1.80 -18.68 1.13
CA ARG A 37 -1.86 -17.40 1.87
C ARG A 37 -2.84 -16.43 1.22
N LEU A 38 -2.83 -16.35 -0.11
CA LEU A 38 -3.78 -15.53 -0.86
C LEU A 38 -5.22 -16.04 -0.70
N ASN A 39 -5.44 -17.35 -0.60
CA ASN A 39 -6.77 -17.90 -0.36
C ASN A 39 -7.25 -17.62 1.07
N MET A 40 -6.36 -17.67 2.08
CA MET A 40 -6.71 -17.28 3.46
C MET A 40 -7.16 -15.82 3.54
N SER A 41 -6.61 -14.93 2.70
CA SER A 41 -7.00 -13.52 2.65
C SER A 41 -8.14 -13.22 1.65
N LEU A 42 -8.82 -14.24 1.11
CA LEU A 42 -9.89 -14.06 0.14
C LEU A 42 -11.05 -13.25 0.73
N ASP A 43 -11.43 -13.54 1.96
CA ASP A 43 -12.57 -12.89 2.62
C ASP A 43 -12.29 -11.41 2.89
N ILE A 44 -11.02 -11.05 3.18
CA ILE A 44 -10.59 -9.65 3.31
C ILE A 44 -10.87 -8.90 2.00
N ARG A 45 -10.44 -9.45 0.85
CA ARG A 45 -10.65 -8.83 -0.45
C ARG A 45 -12.13 -8.72 -0.81
N ARG A 46 -12.90 -9.77 -0.53
CA ARG A 46 -14.36 -9.77 -0.75
C ARG A 46 -15.06 -8.71 0.11
N ASP A 47 -14.68 -8.60 1.37
CA ASP A 47 -15.26 -7.62 2.29
C ASP A 47 -14.96 -6.18 1.84
N GLU A 48 -13.70 -5.87 1.50
CA GLU A 48 -13.31 -4.54 1.01
C GLU A 48 -14.02 -4.15 -0.29
N VAL A 49 -14.13 -5.08 -1.26
CA VAL A 49 -14.89 -4.85 -2.49
C VAL A 49 -16.39 -4.64 -2.18
N SER A 50 -16.95 -5.44 -1.27
CA SER A 50 -18.35 -5.29 -0.87
C SER A 50 -18.62 -3.94 -0.20
N ARG A 51 -17.67 -3.42 0.59
CA ARG A 51 -17.76 -2.08 1.18
C ARG A 51 -17.75 -0.99 0.13
N LEU A 52 -16.83 -1.07 -0.84
CA LEU A 52 -16.78 -0.12 -1.94
C LEU A 52 -18.10 -0.10 -2.74
N LEU A 53 -18.66 -1.28 -3.04
CA LEU A 53 -19.94 -1.37 -3.75
C LEU A 53 -21.10 -0.75 -2.96
N ARG A 54 -21.14 -0.97 -1.63
CA ARG A 54 -22.15 -0.34 -0.75
C ARG A 54 -22.01 1.18 -0.73
N LEU A 55 -20.78 1.70 -0.64
CA LEU A 55 -20.52 3.13 -0.70
C LEU A 55 -21.00 3.72 -2.03
N LEU A 56 -20.64 3.09 -3.16
CA LEU A 56 -21.06 3.54 -4.48
C LEU A 56 -22.59 3.52 -4.64
N TYR A 57 -23.25 2.47 -4.14
CA TYR A 57 -24.70 2.37 -4.14
C TYR A 57 -25.35 3.52 -3.37
N GLN A 58 -24.86 3.82 -2.16
CA GLN A 58 -25.36 4.92 -1.33
C GLN A 58 -25.15 6.28 -2.00
N VAL A 59 -23.97 6.52 -2.58
CA VAL A 59 -23.66 7.78 -3.25
C VAL A 59 -24.52 7.96 -4.52
N SER A 60 -24.94 6.87 -5.16
CA SER A 60 -25.86 6.90 -6.32
C SER A 60 -27.35 6.89 -5.96
N ALA A 61 -27.72 6.94 -4.67
CA ALA A 61 -29.11 6.76 -4.24
C ALA A 61 -30.07 7.82 -4.83
N ASP A 62 -29.60 9.06 -4.97
CA ASP A 62 -30.38 10.18 -5.51
C ASP A 62 -30.14 10.41 -7.02
N GLY A 63 -29.55 9.43 -7.71
CA GLY A 63 -29.29 9.47 -9.16
C GLY A 63 -27.81 9.43 -9.52
N PHE A 64 -27.45 10.10 -10.61
CA PHE A 64 -26.07 10.07 -11.10
C PHE A 64 -25.13 10.84 -10.16
N ALA A 65 -24.11 10.15 -9.65
CA ALA A 65 -23.09 10.76 -8.82
C ALA A 65 -21.71 10.67 -9.50
N LYS A 66 -20.97 11.78 -9.46
CA LYS A 66 -19.59 11.84 -9.92
C LYS A 66 -18.68 11.39 -8.79
N VAL A 67 -17.87 10.36 -9.06
CA VAL A 67 -16.90 9.82 -8.09
C VAL A 67 -15.47 9.92 -8.62
N GLU A 68 -14.51 10.21 -7.74
CA GLU A 68 -13.10 10.20 -8.08
C GLU A 68 -12.54 8.78 -8.00
N ARG A 69 -12.37 8.14 -9.17
CA ARG A 69 -11.95 6.74 -9.27
C ARG A 69 -10.56 6.49 -8.68
N LYS A 70 -9.63 7.44 -8.82
CA LYS A 70 -8.24 7.27 -8.38
C LYS A 70 -8.17 7.09 -6.87
N SER A 71 -8.87 7.94 -6.10
CA SER A 71 -8.93 7.80 -4.64
C SER A 71 -9.57 6.48 -4.24
N LEU A 72 -10.72 6.15 -4.82
CA LEU A 72 -11.45 4.91 -4.50
C LEU A 72 -10.61 3.64 -4.70
N PHE A 73 -9.93 3.51 -5.85
CA PHE A 73 -9.09 2.34 -6.10
C PHE A 73 -7.81 2.33 -5.27
N SER A 74 -7.24 3.50 -4.99
CA SER A 74 -6.07 3.63 -4.12
C SER A 74 -6.41 3.18 -2.68
N GLU A 75 -7.51 3.68 -2.13
CA GLU A 75 -7.99 3.33 -0.79
C GLU A 75 -8.38 1.86 -0.68
N LEU A 76 -9.09 1.32 -1.68
CA LEU A 76 -9.43 -0.10 -1.75
C LEU A 76 -8.17 -0.97 -1.69
N THR A 77 -7.20 -0.66 -2.57
CA THR A 77 -5.95 -1.43 -2.66
C THR A 77 -5.16 -1.33 -1.36
N PHE A 78 -5.10 -0.14 -0.77
CA PHE A 78 -4.38 0.09 0.47
C PHE A 78 -5.00 -0.66 1.65
N ASN A 79 -6.31 -0.59 1.84
CA ASN A 79 -7.00 -1.29 2.90
C ASN A 79 -6.86 -2.81 2.76
N ILE A 80 -6.93 -3.35 1.53
CA ILE A 80 -6.66 -4.78 1.28
C ILE A 80 -5.25 -5.14 1.76
N ILE A 81 -4.23 -4.39 1.35
CA ILE A 81 -2.83 -4.65 1.72
C ILE A 81 -2.64 -4.56 3.23
N MET A 82 -3.13 -3.50 3.88
CA MET A 82 -2.96 -3.30 5.32
C MET A 82 -3.70 -4.34 6.15
N ARG A 83 -4.90 -4.76 5.73
CA ARG A 83 -5.61 -5.84 6.40
C ARG A 83 -4.93 -7.19 6.20
N MET A 84 -4.33 -7.42 5.03
CA MET A 84 -3.54 -8.63 4.79
C MET A 84 -2.24 -8.67 5.61
N MET A 85 -1.58 -7.52 5.82
CA MET A 85 -0.27 -7.46 6.49
C MET A 85 -0.37 -7.27 8.01
N VAL A 86 -1.26 -6.39 8.48
CA VAL A 86 -1.32 -5.91 9.88
C VAL A 86 -2.71 -6.17 10.49
N GLY A 87 -3.69 -6.62 9.70
CA GLY A 87 -5.05 -6.89 10.18
C GLY A 87 -5.88 -5.64 10.46
N LYS A 88 -5.39 -4.45 10.11
CA LYS A 88 -6.05 -3.15 10.38
C LYS A 88 -6.44 -2.42 9.09
N ARG A 89 -7.52 -1.66 9.16
CA ARG A 89 -7.99 -0.75 8.10
C ARG A 89 -7.56 0.67 8.47
N TYR A 90 -7.16 1.48 7.50
CA TYR A 90 -6.71 2.86 7.77
C TYR A 90 -7.59 3.91 7.09
N PHE A 91 -8.28 3.58 6.00
CA PHE A 91 -9.25 4.47 5.36
C PHE A 91 -10.68 4.04 5.66
N ASP A 92 -11.57 5.01 5.92
CA ASP A 92 -13.02 4.77 6.10
C ASP A 92 -13.32 3.79 7.25
N ASP A 93 -12.58 3.94 8.35
CA ASP A 93 -12.81 3.26 9.62
C ASP A 93 -12.82 4.29 10.74
N GLU A 94 -13.96 4.51 11.39
CA GLU A 94 -14.14 5.56 12.39
C GLU A 94 -13.13 5.43 13.55
N ALA A 95 -12.81 4.20 13.96
CA ALA A 95 -11.84 3.96 15.03
C ALA A 95 -10.42 4.41 14.64
N THR A 96 -10.05 4.21 13.37
CA THR A 96 -8.70 4.52 12.88
C THR A 96 -8.59 5.97 12.39
N GLN A 97 -9.64 6.54 11.81
CA GLN A 97 -9.70 7.96 11.41
C GLN A 97 -9.70 8.92 12.59
N ASN A 98 -10.36 8.56 13.69
CA ASN A 98 -10.38 9.37 14.91
C ASN A 98 -9.10 9.22 15.75
N SER A 99 -8.19 8.32 15.36
CA SER A 99 -6.89 8.18 15.99
C SER A 99 -5.85 9.09 15.31
N ASP A 100 -5.13 9.88 16.10
CA ASP A 100 -4.00 10.68 15.58
C ASP A 100 -2.95 9.81 14.86
N GLU A 101 -2.81 8.56 15.29
CA GLU A 101 -1.91 7.57 14.69
C GLU A 101 -2.33 7.20 13.26
N GLY A 102 -3.62 6.95 13.02
CA GLY A 102 -4.14 6.58 11.71
C GLY A 102 -3.96 7.69 10.68
N ARG A 103 -4.25 8.94 11.05
CA ARG A 103 -4.05 10.10 10.17
C ARG A 103 -2.57 10.31 9.83
N ARG A 104 -1.69 10.28 10.83
CA ARG A 104 -0.23 10.38 10.60
C ARG A 104 0.29 9.27 9.70
N PHE A 105 -0.22 8.05 9.87
CA PHE A 105 0.16 6.92 9.03
C PHE A 105 -0.26 7.12 7.56
N GLN A 106 -1.48 7.60 7.31
CA GLN A 106 -1.94 7.93 5.96
C GLN A 106 -1.08 9.03 5.31
N GLU A 107 -0.76 10.09 6.06
CA GLU A 107 0.12 11.17 5.61
C GLU A 107 1.51 10.63 5.21
N MET A 108 2.15 9.85 6.09
CA MET A 108 3.46 9.24 5.81
C MET A 108 3.46 8.35 4.58
N ILE A 109 2.40 7.55 4.39
CA ILE A 109 2.27 6.67 3.23
C ILE A 109 2.11 7.48 1.95
N LYS A 110 1.32 8.55 1.97
CA LYS A 110 1.13 9.42 0.81
C LYS A 110 2.46 10.07 0.40
N GLU A 111 3.19 10.64 1.36
CA GLU A 111 4.53 11.20 1.14
C GLU A 111 5.50 10.15 0.61
N LEU A 112 5.47 8.93 1.16
CA LEU A 112 6.30 7.82 0.69
C LEU A 112 6.05 7.50 -0.79
N PHE A 113 4.79 7.44 -1.22
CA PHE A 113 4.43 7.20 -2.62
C PHE A 113 4.85 8.36 -3.53
N GLU A 114 4.67 9.60 -3.11
CA GLU A 114 5.10 10.78 -3.86
C GLU A 114 6.63 10.77 -4.06
N LEU A 115 7.38 10.50 -2.98
CA LEU A 115 8.83 10.38 -3.02
C LEU A 115 9.31 9.18 -3.84
N ALA A 116 8.61 8.04 -3.79
CA ALA A 116 8.97 6.84 -4.55
C ALA A 116 8.79 7.01 -6.07
N VAL A 117 7.82 7.85 -6.49
CA VAL A 117 7.61 8.18 -7.91
C VAL A 117 8.54 9.30 -8.36
N SER A 118 8.98 10.17 -7.43
CA SER A 118 9.98 11.19 -7.73
C SER A 118 11.35 10.54 -7.99
N SER A 119 11.91 10.74 -9.18
CA SER A 119 13.29 10.34 -9.47
C SER A 119 14.25 11.30 -8.79
N TYR A 120 15.03 10.83 -7.81
CA TYR A 120 16.10 11.64 -7.21
C TYR A 120 17.30 11.68 -8.17
N PRO A 121 17.71 12.86 -8.69
CA PRO A 121 18.80 12.94 -9.65
C PRO A 121 20.14 12.35 -9.14
N GLY A 122 20.39 12.42 -7.83
CA GLY A 122 21.58 11.81 -7.20
C GLY A 122 21.58 10.27 -7.19
N ASP A 123 20.44 9.63 -7.45
CA ASP A 123 20.38 8.17 -7.67
C ASP A 123 20.93 7.78 -9.06
N PHE A 124 20.99 8.73 -10.01
CA PHE A 124 21.51 8.53 -11.37
C PHE A 124 22.88 9.19 -11.60
N LEU A 125 23.15 10.29 -10.88
CA LEU A 125 24.37 11.09 -11.01
C LEU A 125 25.08 11.14 -9.66
N PRO A 126 26.15 10.35 -9.46
CA PRO A 126 26.88 10.30 -8.18
C PRO A 126 27.41 11.65 -7.70
N ILE A 127 27.69 12.57 -8.63
CA ILE A 127 28.13 13.94 -8.33
C ILE A 127 27.06 14.83 -7.67
N LEU A 128 25.78 14.41 -7.71
CA LEU A 128 24.65 15.11 -7.08
C LEU A 128 24.26 14.47 -5.74
N GLN A 129 25.04 13.51 -5.22
CA GLN A 129 24.87 12.95 -3.88
C GLN A 129 25.43 13.95 -2.86
N LEU A 130 24.64 14.95 -2.50
CA LEU A 130 24.88 15.85 -1.35
C LEU A 130 24.31 15.25 -0.06
#